data_AF-A0A5C4XVZ3-F1
#
_entry.id   AF-A0A5C4XVZ3-F1
#
_cell.length_a   1.000
_cell.length_b   1.000
_cell.length_c   1.000
_cell.angle_alpha   90.00
_cell.angle_beta   90.00
_cell.angle_gamma   90.00
#
_symmetry.space_group_name_H-M   'P 1'
#
loop_
_entity.id
_entity.type
_entity.pdbx_description
1 polymer ?
#
loop_
_entity_poly.entity_id
_entity_poly.type
_entity_poly.pdbx_seq_one_letter_code
_entity_poly.pdbx_strand_id
1 'polypeptide(L)'
;MPTREQIVDFSEPITPPEASPWVVQPVAAVIEVVPYDPTWPQQAELVRARVLGALGQRAVRLEHVGSTAVPGLAAKAVIDLDLTVADPSDERVWLPRLEAAGFVLTVREPWWRQHRLLRAGAGAPGVDAGFPDGQPAVNLHVFGPDSPELVKHVVFRDWLRASARDRELYASIKRAAADGPGQRVMDYNARKEAVVHEIYQRALQAAGFFDDAI
;
A
#
# COMPACT_ATOMS: atom_id res chain seq x y z
N MET A 1 8.26 -18.33 -2.26
CA MET A 1 7.54 -17.43 -3.17
C MET A 1 6.07 -17.82 -3.17
N PRO A 2 5.13 -16.88 -3.31
CA PRO A 2 3.69 -17.20 -3.43
C PRO A 2 3.42 -18.03 -4.70
N THR A 3 2.40 -18.89 -4.66
CA THR A 3 1.94 -19.63 -5.85
C THR A 3 1.09 -18.73 -6.76
N ARG A 4 0.89 -19.16 -8.02
CA ARG A 4 0.03 -18.43 -8.97
C ARG A 4 -1.41 -18.32 -8.45
N GLU A 5 -1.94 -19.39 -7.88
CA GLU A 5 -3.28 -19.44 -7.30
C GLU A 5 -3.44 -18.39 -6.19
N GLN A 6 -2.42 -18.24 -5.33
CA GLN A 6 -2.42 -17.22 -4.28
C GLN A 6 -2.35 -15.78 -4.82
N ILE A 7 -1.72 -15.57 -5.98
CA ILE A 7 -1.58 -14.26 -6.60
C ILE A 7 -2.88 -13.81 -7.28
N VAL A 8 -3.64 -14.74 -7.88
CA VAL A 8 -4.92 -14.44 -8.54
C VAL A 8 -6.13 -14.48 -7.60
N ASP A 9 -5.95 -14.95 -6.36
CA ASP A 9 -6.99 -14.99 -5.33
C ASP A 9 -7.13 -13.63 -4.62
N PHE A 10 -8.34 -13.04 -4.70
CA PHE A 10 -8.74 -11.79 -4.05
C PHE A 10 -9.75 -12.01 -2.92
N SER A 11 -9.92 -13.25 -2.44
CA SER A 11 -10.78 -13.52 -1.30
C SER A 11 -10.34 -12.74 -0.06
N GLU A 12 -11.31 -12.15 0.65
CA GLU A 12 -11.03 -11.45 1.90
C GLU A 12 -10.60 -12.45 2.97
N PRO A 13 -9.56 -12.14 3.76
CA PRO A 13 -9.17 -12.98 4.88
C PRO A 13 -10.28 -12.98 5.94
N ILE A 14 -10.55 -14.16 6.51
CA ILE A 14 -11.46 -14.26 7.65
C ILE A 14 -10.82 -13.55 8.84
N THR A 15 -11.38 -12.40 9.21
CA THR A 15 -10.98 -11.67 10.42
C THR A 15 -11.64 -12.35 11.62
N PRO A 16 -10.88 -12.73 12.66
CA PRO A 16 -11.48 -13.28 13.88
C PRO A 16 -12.51 -12.30 14.49
N PRO A 17 -13.63 -12.76 15.06
CA PRO A 17 -14.74 -11.87 15.49
C PRO A 17 -14.35 -10.75 16.48
N GLU A 18 -13.30 -10.95 17.27
CA GLU A 18 -12.81 -9.99 18.27
C GLU A 18 -11.47 -9.33 17.88
N ALA A 19 -10.95 -9.64 16.69
CA ALA A 19 -9.69 -9.09 16.23
C ALA A 19 -9.87 -7.64 15.74
N SER A 20 -9.11 -6.72 16.33
CA SER A 20 -8.91 -5.38 15.78
C SER A 20 -7.55 -5.32 15.09
N PRO A 21 -7.47 -4.86 13.83
CA PRO A 21 -6.19 -4.63 13.18
C PRO A 21 -5.47 -3.42 13.81
N TRP A 22 -6.20 -2.47 14.38
CA TRP A 22 -5.65 -1.19 14.83
C TRP A 22 -4.82 -1.32 16.11
N VAL A 23 -3.55 -0.95 16.02
CA VAL A 23 -2.68 -0.67 17.18
C VAL A 23 -2.89 0.77 17.65
N VAL A 24 -3.08 1.69 16.70
CA VAL A 24 -3.46 3.08 16.93
C VAL A 24 -4.78 3.33 16.22
N GLN A 25 -5.79 3.81 16.94
CA GLN A 25 -7.10 4.09 16.37
C GLN A 25 -7.00 5.19 15.30
N PRO A 26 -7.61 5.00 14.13
CA PRO A 26 -7.59 6.00 13.08
C PRO A 26 -8.41 7.22 13.50
N VAL A 27 -7.85 8.41 13.32
CA VAL A 27 -8.60 9.66 13.44
C VAL A 27 -9.24 9.96 12.09
N ALA A 28 -10.50 10.38 12.10
CA ALA A 28 -11.17 10.82 10.88
C ALA A 28 -10.39 11.99 10.26
N ALA A 29 -9.97 11.82 9.01
CA ALA A 29 -9.25 12.82 8.24
C ALA A 29 -9.91 12.99 6.87
N VAL A 30 -9.94 14.23 6.38
CA VAL A 30 -10.42 14.51 5.02
C VAL A 30 -9.44 13.88 4.03
N ILE A 31 -9.95 13.04 3.14
CA ILE A 31 -9.15 12.43 2.08
C ILE A 31 -9.13 13.41 0.90
N GLU A 32 -8.04 14.14 0.76
CA GLU A 32 -7.81 15.00 -0.40
C GLU A 32 -7.06 14.23 -1.50
N VAL A 33 -7.59 14.28 -2.72
CA VAL A 33 -6.94 13.74 -3.92
C VAL A 33 -6.37 14.90 -4.72
N VAL A 34 -5.05 14.92 -4.88
CA VAL A 34 -4.32 15.98 -5.59
C VAL A 34 -3.82 15.49 -6.95
N PRO A 35 -3.55 16.41 -7.91
CA PRO A 35 -2.84 16.07 -9.15
C PRO A 35 -1.50 15.36 -8.87
N TYR A 36 -1.02 14.62 -9.86
CA TYR A 36 0.27 13.94 -9.75
C TYR A 36 1.40 14.94 -9.49
N ASP A 37 2.18 14.70 -8.42
CA ASP A 37 3.37 15.48 -8.12
C ASP A 37 4.61 14.75 -8.68
N PRO A 38 5.38 15.37 -9.60
CA PRO A 38 6.57 14.78 -10.19
C PRO A 38 7.70 14.56 -9.18
N THR A 39 7.60 15.08 -7.96
CA THR A 39 8.58 14.86 -6.88
C THR A 39 8.32 13.58 -6.06
N TRP A 40 7.16 12.92 -6.22
CA TRP A 40 6.84 11.69 -5.49
C TRP A 40 7.87 10.55 -5.64
N PRO A 41 8.45 10.29 -6.82
CA PRO A 41 9.52 9.29 -6.93
C PRO A 41 10.74 9.64 -6.07
N GLN A 42 11.16 10.90 -6.04
CA GLN A 42 12.29 11.34 -5.22
C GLN A 42 11.96 11.28 -3.73
N GLN A 43 10.73 11.65 -3.35
CA GLN A 43 10.23 11.49 -1.99
C GLN A 43 10.25 10.02 -1.55
N ALA A 44 9.82 9.09 -2.40
CA ALA A 44 9.88 7.66 -2.13
C ALA A 44 11.31 7.15 -1.95
N GLU A 45 12.26 7.64 -2.75
CA GLU A 45 13.69 7.30 -2.60
C GLU A 45 14.29 7.79 -1.28
N LEU A 46 13.89 8.98 -0.80
CA LEU A 46 14.31 9.48 0.52
C LEU A 46 13.81 8.58 1.66
N VAL A 47 12.54 8.18 1.60
CA VAL A 47 11.94 7.26 2.58
C VAL A 47 12.62 5.89 2.51
N ARG A 48 12.86 5.37 1.30
CA ARG A 48 13.58 4.11 1.06
C ARG A 48 14.99 4.15 1.65
N ALA A 49 15.74 5.24 1.43
CA ALA A 49 17.07 5.40 2.02
C ALA A 49 17.03 5.36 3.56
N ARG A 50 16.03 5.99 4.18
CA ARG A 50 15.82 5.94 5.65
C ARG A 50 15.52 4.51 6.12
N VAL A 51 14.61 3.80 5.48
CA VAL A 51 14.26 2.41 5.84
C VAL A 51 15.49 1.49 5.70
N LEU A 52 16.22 1.61 4.60
CA LEU A 52 17.43 0.82 4.36
C LEU A 52 18.54 1.16 5.37
N GLY A 53 18.70 2.43 5.74
CA GLY A 53 19.64 2.86 6.78
C GLY A 53 19.29 2.27 8.16
N ALA A 54 18.01 2.15 8.49
CA ALA A 54 17.55 1.59 9.76
C ALA A 54 17.68 0.05 9.82
N LEU A 55 17.40 -0.64 8.71
CA LEU A 55 17.29 -2.10 8.70
C LEU A 55 18.52 -2.84 8.15
N GLY A 56 19.30 -2.20 7.26
CA GLY A 56 20.36 -2.85 6.50
C GLY A 56 19.84 -4.08 5.77
N GLN A 57 20.55 -5.21 5.90
CA GLN A 57 20.21 -6.49 5.25
C GLN A 57 18.87 -7.10 5.72
N ARG A 58 18.24 -6.57 6.77
CA ARG A 58 16.91 -7.04 7.22
C ARG A 58 15.80 -6.61 6.28
N ALA A 59 16.00 -5.51 5.54
CA ALA A 59 15.12 -5.13 4.44
C ALA A 59 15.48 -5.96 3.20
N VAL A 60 14.78 -7.07 3.02
CA VAL A 60 15.02 -8.02 1.92
C VAL A 60 14.68 -7.39 0.57
N ARG A 61 13.59 -6.65 0.53
CA ARG A 61 13.13 -5.90 -0.65
C ARG A 61 12.34 -4.69 -0.20
N LEU A 62 12.37 -3.61 -0.98
CA LEU A 62 11.59 -2.41 -0.73
C LEU A 62 11.14 -1.79 -2.05
N GLU A 63 9.83 -1.69 -2.26
CA GLU A 63 9.23 -1.22 -3.52
C GLU A 63 8.33 -0.01 -3.29
N HIS A 64 8.43 1.00 -4.16
CA HIS A 64 7.44 2.07 -4.24
C HIS A 64 6.21 1.58 -5.00
N VAL A 65 5.07 1.55 -4.32
CA VAL A 65 3.79 1.04 -4.82
C VAL A 65 2.69 2.08 -4.62
N GLY A 66 1.43 1.70 -4.85
CA GLY A 66 0.30 2.60 -4.72
C GLY A 66 0.23 3.64 -5.85
N SER A 67 -0.67 4.61 -5.68
CA SER A 67 -0.96 5.58 -6.75
C SER A 67 0.18 6.57 -6.99
N THR A 68 0.94 6.92 -5.95
CA THR A 68 2.06 7.88 -6.07
C THR A 68 3.24 7.32 -6.85
N ALA A 69 3.30 6.00 -7.03
CA ALA A 69 4.27 5.32 -7.89
C ALA A 69 3.91 5.35 -9.39
N VAL A 70 2.74 5.87 -9.78
CA VAL A 70 2.28 5.90 -11.18
C VAL A 70 2.32 7.33 -11.72
N PRO A 71 3.25 7.66 -12.64
CA PRO A 71 3.32 8.98 -13.25
C PRO A 71 2.00 9.43 -13.90
N GLY A 72 1.61 10.67 -13.61
CA GLY A 72 0.39 11.28 -14.13
C GLY A 72 -0.91 10.87 -13.43
N LEU A 73 -0.85 10.00 -12.41
CA LEU A 73 -2.03 9.57 -11.67
C LEU A 73 -2.30 10.45 -10.44
N ALA A 74 -3.46 11.13 -10.42
CA ALA A 74 -3.92 11.88 -9.24
C ALA A 74 -4.12 10.95 -8.04
N ALA A 75 -3.70 11.36 -6.85
CA ALA A 75 -3.66 10.49 -5.68
C ALA A 75 -3.81 11.27 -4.36
N LYS A 76 -4.05 10.54 -3.27
CA LYS A 76 -3.70 11.04 -1.95
C LYS A 76 -2.19 11.26 -1.92
N ALA A 77 -1.72 12.38 -1.37
CA ALA A 77 -0.30 12.67 -1.20
C ALA A 77 0.33 11.84 -0.08
N VAL A 78 0.33 10.51 -0.24
CA VAL A 78 0.96 9.54 0.65
C VAL A 78 1.84 8.60 -0.17
N ILE A 79 3.09 8.44 0.27
CA ILE A 79 4.00 7.46 -0.30
C ILE A 79 3.69 6.09 0.29
N ASP A 80 3.32 5.13 -0.55
CA ASP A 80 3.11 3.75 -0.15
C ASP A 80 4.34 2.90 -0.52
N LEU A 81 4.96 2.26 0.46
CA LEU A 81 6.09 1.36 0.25
C LEU A 81 5.77 -0.05 0.75
N ASP A 82 6.12 -1.05 -0.05
CA ASP A 82 6.11 -2.46 0.35
C ASP A 82 7.50 -2.89 0.80
N LEU A 83 7.66 -3.14 2.10
CA LEU A 83 8.84 -3.68 2.73
C LEU A 83 8.70 -5.20 2.92
N THR A 84 9.67 -5.95 2.39
CA THR A 84 9.82 -7.37 2.69
C THR A 84 10.85 -7.56 3.81
N VAL A 85 10.45 -8.24 4.87
CA VAL A 85 11.35 -8.75 5.93
C VAL A 85 11.28 -10.27 5.96
N ALA A 86 12.27 -10.93 6.57
CA ALA A 86 12.32 -12.40 6.62
C ALA A 86 11.08 -13.00 7.32
N ASP A 87 10.70 -12.43 8.47
CA ASP A 87 9.50 -12.82 9.23
C ASP A 87 8.84 -11.56 9.83
N PRO A 88 7.66 -11.15 9.32
CA PRO A 88 6.93 -10.01 9.88
C PRO A 88 6.40 -10.24 11.29
N SER A 89 6.24 -11.49 11.72
CA SER A 89 5.75 -11.81 13.06
C SER A 89 6.83 -11.62 14.14
N ASP A 90 8.11 -11.73 13.78
CA ASP A 90 9.23 -11.45 14.69
C ASP A 90 9.62 -9.96 14.72
N GLU A 91 8.68 -9.15 15.18
CA GLU A 91 8.80 -7.68 15.25
C GLU A 91 10.05 -7.22 16.01
N ARG A 92 10.52 -7.99 17.00
CA ARG A 92 11.71 -7.67 17.82
C ARG A 92 12.96 -7.42 16.99
N VAL A 93 13.05 -8.03 15.81
CA VAL A 93 14.23 -7.95 14.93
C VAL A 93 14.26 -6.68 14.10
N TRP A 94 13.10 -6.11 13.75
CA TRP A 94 12.99 -5.02 12.77
C TRP A 94 12.21 -3.80 13.26
N LEU A 95 11.15 -3.97 14.05
CA LEU A 95 10.25 -2.90 14.46
C LEU A 95 10.96 -1.81 15.28
N PRO A 96 11.73 -2.11 16.35
CA PRO A 96 12.39 -1.06 17.13
C PRO A 96 13.34 -0.17 16.32
N ARG A 97 13.90 -0.69 15.22
CA ARG A 97 14.78 0.07 14.31
C ARG A 97 14.00 1.04 13.45
N LEU A 98 12.82 0.64 12.97
CA LEU A 98 11.92 1.52 12.23
C LEU A 98 11.29 2.56 13.15
N GLU A 99 10.93 2.20 14.38
CA GLU A 99 10.46 3.14 15.40
C GLU A 99 11.53 4.21 15.72
N ALA A 100 12.78 3.79 15.90
CA ALA A 100 13.90 4.72 16.06
C ALA A 100 14.16 5.61 14.82
N ALA A 101 13.69 5.19 13.65
CA ALA A 101 13.74 5.98 12.41
C ALA A 101 12.47 6.83 12.17
N GLY A 102 11.53 6.82 13.12
CA GLY A 102 10.32 7.63 13.14
C GLY A 102 9.10 7.04 12.43
N PHE A 103 9.06 5.73 12.27
CA PHE A 103 7.87 5.01 11.84
C PHE A 103 7.07 4.51 13.05
N VAL A 104 5.76 4.71 13.02
CA VAL A 104 4.85 4.26 14.08
C VAL A 104 4.01 3.11 13.57
N LEU A 105 4.03 1.97 14.26
CA LEU A 105 3.15 0.86 13.94
C LEU A 105 1.68 1.21 14.23
N THR A 106 0.84 1.11 13.21
CA THR A 106 -0.58 1.46 13.30
C THR A 106 -1.51 0.28 13.08
N VAL A 107 -1.09 -0.75 12.35
CA VAL A 107 -1.88 -1.96 12.08
C VAL A 107 -1.09 -3.24 12.30
N ARG A 108 -1.72 -4.23 12.93
CA ARG A 108 -1.31 -5.64 12.96
C ARG A 108 -2.42 -6.52 12.41
N GLU A 109 -2.17 -7.22 11.31
CA GLU A 109 -3.09 -8.20 10.75
C GLU A 109 -2.42 -9.57 10.60
N PRO A 110 -2.20 -10.31 11.72
CA PRO A 110 -1.66 -11.67 11.67
C PRO A 110 -2.42 -12.61 10.74
N TRP A 111 -3.76 -12.46 10.69
CA TRP A 111 -4.65 -13.27 9.84
C TRP A 111 -4.56 -12.91 8.36
N TRP A 112 -4.04 -11.74 8.01
CA TRP A 112 -3.80 -11.33 6.62
C TRP A 112 -2.31 -11.33 6.32
N ARG A 113 -1.76 -12.53 6.14
CA ARG A 113 -0.36 -12.75 5.70
C ARG A 113 0.69 -12.08 6.61
N GLN A 114 0.41 -12.00 7.91
CA GLN A 114 1.26 -11.31 8.88
C GLN A 114 1.52 -9.83 8.57
N HIS A 115 0.61 -9.16 7.85
CA HIS A 115 0.76 -7.77 7.47
C HIS A 115 0.93 -6.85 8.68
N ARG A 116 1.82 -5.87 8.54
CA ARG A 116 1.96 -4.72 9.45
C ARG A 116 1.94 -3.44 8.63
N LEU A 117 1.26 -2.41 9.12
CA LEU A 117 1.35 -1.06 8.54
C LEU A 117 1.98 -0.11 9.54
N LEU A 118 3.11 0.47 9.15
CA LEU A 118 3.71 1.59 9.84
C LEU A 118 3.41 2.89 9.09
N ARG A 119 3.27 3.99 9.82
CA ARG A 119 3.09 5.32 9.26
C ARG A 119 4.16 6.27 9.75
N ALA A 120 4.52 7.24 8.92
CA ALA A 120 5.46 8.30 9.25
C ALA A 120 5.09 9.61 8.54
N GLY A 121 5.68 10.71 8.99
CA GLY A 121 5.50 12.03 8.39
C GLY A 121 4.13 12.65 8.68
N ALA A 122 3.70 13.54 7.78
CA ALA A 122 2.50 14.34 7.96
C ALA A 122 1.25 13.48 8.24
N GLY A 123 0.58 13.73 9.36
CA GLY A 123 -0.65 13.01 9.75
C GLY A 123 -0.44 11.60 10.30
N ALA A 124 0.81 11.14 10.48
CA ALA A 124 1.07 9.92 11.25
C ALA A 124 0.80 10.16 12.75
N PRO A 125 0.28 9.17 13.50
CA PRO A 125 0.15 9.31 14.94
C PRO A 125 1.53 9.39 15.60
N GLY A 126 1.67 10.20 16.65
CA GLY A 126 2.94 10.32 17.39
C GLY A 126 4.05 11.05 16.62
N VAL A 127 3.70 12.12 15.90
CA VAL A 127 4.61 12.97 15.09
C VAL A 127 5.90 13.44 15.78
N ASP A 128 5.99 13.33 17.11
CA ASP A 128 7.22 13.60 17.87
C ASP A 128 8.31 12.52 17.71
N ALA A 129 8.04 11.42 16.99
CA ALA A 129 8.93 10.25 16.87
C ALA A 129 10.12 10.43 15.91
N GLY A 130 10.67 11.63 15.71
CA GLY A 130 11.95 11.79 14.99
C GLY A 130 11.92 11.62 13.47
N PHE A 131 10.73 11.64 12.85
CA PHE A 131 10.60 11.84 11.41
C PHE A 131 10.61 13.36 11.12
N PRO A 132 11.58 13.90 10.36
CA PRO A 132 11.75 15.34 10.21
C PRO A 132 10.52 16.02 9.61
N ASP A 133 10.26 17.24 10.08
CA ASP A 133 9.23 18.12 9.54
C ASP A 133 9.40 18.30 8.01
N GLY A 134 8.26 18.38 7.32
CA GLY A 134 8.22 18.58 5.87
C GLY A 134 8.49 17.34 5.02
N GLN A 135 8.73 16.17 5.63
CA GLN A 135 8.78 14.90 4.90
C GLN A 135 7.38 14.39 4.53
N PRO A 136 7.24 13.60 3.44
CA PRO A 136 5.94 13.13 2.98
C PRO A 136 5.23 12.28 4.03
N ALA A 137 3.90 12.24 3.95
CA ALA A 137 3.14 11.21 4.63
C ALA A 137 3.47 9.83 4.03
N VAL A 138 3.69 8.83 4.87
CA VAL A 138 4.13 7.49 4.44
C VAL A 138 3.22 6.41 5.01
N ASN A 139 2.89 5.43 4.17
CA ASN A 139 2.46 4.10 4.57
C ASN A 139 3.58 3.11 4.22
N LEU A 140 4.09 2.40 5.21
CA LEU A 140 5.07 1.33 5.03
C LEU A 140 4.39 0.01 5.37
N HIS A 141 4.00 -0.72 4.33
CA HIS A 141 3.43 -2.05 4.43
C HIS A 141 4.55 -3.08 4.59
N VAL A 142 4.44 -3.95 5.59
CA VAL A 142 5.46 -4.96 5.87
C VAL A 142 4.87 -6.34 5.67
N PHE A 143 5.54 -7.14 4.84
CA PHE A 143 5.16 -8.50 4.49
C PHE A 143 6.36 -9.46 4.52
N GLY A 144 6.07 -10.75 4.59
CA GLY A 144 7.05 -11.82 4.42
C GLY A 144 7.32 -12.08 2.93
N PRO A 145 8.41 -12.78 2.58
CA PRO A 145 8.82 -13.04 1.20
C PRO A 145 7.80 -13.84 0.39
N ASP A 146 6.90 -14.55 1.06
CA ASP A 146 5.89 -15.41 0.45
C ASP A 146 4.51 -14.75 0.31
N SER A 147 4.39 -13.45 0.65
CA SER A 147 3.11 -12.75 0.51
C SER A 147 2.77 -12.49 -0.96
N PRO A 148 1.59 -12.91 -1.47
CA PRO A 148 1.15 -12.60 -2.83
C PRO A 148 0.90 -11.10 -3.05
N GLU A 149 0.61 -10.34 -1.98
CA GLU A 149 0.33 -8.90 -2.05
C GLU A 149 1.52 -8.11 -2.63
N LEU A 150 2.75 -8.55 -2.33
CA LEU A 150 3.98 -7.96 -2.89
C LEU A 150 4.04 -8.05 -4.42
N VAL A 151 3.48 -9.10 -5.00
CA VAL A 151 3.40 -9.29 -6.46
C VAL A 151 2.23 -8.48 -7.01
N LYS A 152 1.05 -8.58 -6.38
CA LYS A 152 -0.16 -7.86 -6.79
C LYS A 152 0.09 -6.36 -6.87
N HIS A 153 0.63 -5.74 -5.82
CA HIS A 153 0.90 -4.31 -5.78
C HIS A 153 1.85 -3.85 -6.90
N VAL A 154 2.90 -4.63 -7.17
CA VAL A 154 3.87 -4.34 -8.24
C VAL A 154 3.23 -4.49 -9.62
N VAL A 155 2.50 -5.58 -9.87
CA VAL A 155 1.80 -5.81 -11.14
C VAL A 155 0.78 -4.70 -11.41
N PHE A 156 0.01 -4.30 -10.39
CA PHE A 156 -0.98 -3.23 -10.52
C PHE A 156 -0.31 -1.89 -10.86
N ARG A 157 0.75 -1.53 -10.13
CA ARG A 157 1.55 -0.33 -10.40
C ARG A 157 2.07 -0.32 -11.83
N ASP A 158 2.72 -1.39 -12.25
CA ASP A 158 3.36 -1.45 -13.56
C ASP A 158 2.35 -1.51 -14.71
N TRP A 159 1.19 -2.16 -14.49
CA TRP A 159 0.07 -2.09 -15.41
C TRP A 159 -0.47 -0.68 -15.58
N LEU A 160 -0.71 0.06 -14.48
CA LEU A 160 -1.19 1.44 -14.55
C LEU A 160 -0.16 2.42 -15.16
N ARG A 161 1.14 2.08 -15.12
CA ARG A 161 2.17 2.83 -15.84
C ARG A 161 2.06 2.62 -17.35
N ALA A 162 1.78 1.40 -17.79
CA ALA A 162 1.71 1.02 -19.20
C ALA A 162 0.33 1.29 -19.86
N SER A 163 -0.76 1.16 -19.12
CA SER A 163 -2.14 1.26 -19.64
C SER A 163 -2.73 2.63 -19.32
N ALA A 164 -2.68 3.56 -20.29
CA ALA A 164 -3.31 4.88 -20.15
C ALA A 164 -4.82 4.77 -19.87
N ARG A 165 -5.50 3.83 -20.55
CA ARG A 165 -6.93 3.55 -20.37
C ARG A 165 -7.26 3.18 -18.91
N ASP A 166 -6.56 2.20 -18.35
CA ASP A 166 -6.87 1.75 -16.98
C ASP A 166 -6.38 2.75 -15.92
N ARG A 167 -5.33 3.51 -16.21
CA ARG A 167 -4.92 4.66 -15.38
C ARG A 167 -6.00 5.73 -15.32
N GLU A 168 -6.60 6.09 -16.46
CA GLU A 168 -7.69 7.07 -16.54
C GLU A 168 -8.96 6.56 -15.85
N LEU A 169 -9.32 5.29 -16.05
CA LEU A 169 -10.43 4.64 -15.36
C LEU A 169 -10.23 4.65 -13.84
N TYR A 170 -9.05 4.27 -13.36
CA TYR A 170 -8.75 4.29 -11.94
C TYR A 170 -8.75 5.72 -11.36
N ALA A 171 -8.27 6.70 -12.13
CA ALA A 171 -8.30 8.11 -11.73
C ALA A 171 -9.73 8.67 -11.65
N SER A 172 -10.62 8.30 -12.57
CA SER A 172 -12.01 8.77 -12.58
C SER A 172 -12.78 8.27 -11.37
N ILE A 173 -12.59 7.00 -10.99
CA ILE A 173 -13.19 6.42 -9.79
C ILE A 173 -12.71 7.14 -8.53
N LYS A 174 -11.41 7.43 -8.40
CA LYS A 174 -10.87 8.16 -7.24
C LYS A 174 -11.43 9.58 -7.12
N ARG A 175 -11.61 10.30 -8.22
CA ARG A 175 -12.25 11.64 -8.20
C ARG A 175 -13.71 11.54 -7.75
N ALA A 176 -14.46 10.59 -8.30
CA ALA A 176 -15.83 10.33 -7.86
C ALA A 176 -15.94 9.98 -6.36
N ALA A 177 -14.88 9.44 -5.75
CA ALA A 177 -14.80 9.19 -4.30
C ALA A 177 -14.75 10.47 -3.46
N ALA A 178 -14.05 11.47 -3.98
CA ALA A 178 -13.79 12.73 -3.28
C ALA A 178 -15.01 13.67 -3.33
N ASP A 179 -15.84 13.56 -4.37
CA ASP A 179 -16.92 14.51 -4.67
C ASP A 179 -18.29 14.17 -4.04
N GLY A 180 -18.41 13.07 -3.27
CA GLY A 180 -19.72 12.54 -2.85
C GLY A 180 -20.02 12.51 -1.35
N PRO A 181 -20.53 13.59 -0.73
CA PRO A 181 -21.29 13.47 0.51
C PRO A 181 -22.74 13.07 0.19
N GLY A 182 -23.14 11.83 0.50
CA GLY A 182 -24.56 11.46 0.57
C GLY A 182 -25.08 10.39 -0.41
N GLN A 183 -24.25 9.74 -1.21
CA GLN A 183 -24.61 8.41 -1.74
C GLN A 183 -24.16 7.35 -0.73
N ARG A 184 -24.96 6.30 -0.51
CA ARG A 184 -24.65 5.25 0.48
C ARG A 184 -23.22 4.77 0.26
N VAL A 185 -22.33 5.08 1.21
CA VAL A 185 -20.88 4.79 1.17
C VAL A 185 -20.59 3.34 0.77
N MET A 186 -21.50 2.42 1.12
CA MET A 186 -21.48 1.01 0.76
C MET A 186 -21.63 0.72 -0.75
N ASP A 187 -22.56 1.37 -1.44
CA ASP A 187 -22.80 1.14 -2.89
C ASP A 187 -21.64 1.69 -3.74
N TYR A 188 -20.97 2.72 -3.24
CA TYR A 188 -19.81 3.35 -3.88
C TYR A 188 -18.52 2.52 -3.67
N ASN A 189 -18.25 2.06 -2.45
CA ASN A 189 -17.07 1.22 -2.15
C ASN A 189 -17.11 -0.10 -2.93
N ALA A 190 -18.27 -0.76 -3.02
CA ALA A 190 -18.44 -1.98 -3.79
C ALA A 190 -18.20 -1.78 -5.30
N ARG A 191 -18.66 -0.65 -5.87
CA ARG A 191 -18.39 -0.31 -7.28
C ARG A 191 -16.91 -0.02 -7.54
N LYS A 192 -16.24 0.66 -6.60
CA LYS A 192 -14.80 0.93 -6.68
C LYS A 192 -14.00 -0.36 -6.62
N GLU A 193 -14.36 -1.27 -5.72
CA GLU A 193 -13.72 -2.57 -5.56
C GLU A 193 -13.85 -3.42 -6.84
N ALA A 194 -15.05 -3.47 -7.43
CA ALA A 194 -15.27 -4.18 -8.69
C ALA A 194 -14.36 -3.67 -9.83
N VAL A 195 -14.25 -2.35 -10.01
CA VAL A 195 -13.37 -1.76 -11.03
C VAL A 195 -11.90 -2.06 -10.75
N VAL A 196 -11.47 -2.00 -9.49
CA VAL A 196 -10.10 -2.36 -9.10
C VAL A 196 -9.82 -3.83 -9.41
N HIS A 197 -10.75 -4.73 -9.12
CA HIS A 197 -10.63 -6.16 -9.44
C HIS A 197 -10.56 -6.41 -10.94
N GLU A 198 -11.37 -5.71 -11.75
CA GLU A 198 -11.28 -5.82 -13.22
C GLU A 198 -9.92 -5.35 -13.77
N ILE A 199 -9.36 -4.27 -13.22
CA ILE A 199 -8.02 -3.81 -13.59
C ILE A 199 -6.98 -4.86 -13.17
N TYR A 200 -7.10 -5.42 -11.97
CA TYR A 200 -6.22 -6.50 -11.51
C TYR A 200 -6.28 -7.72 -12.42
N GLN A 201 -7.46 -8.14 -12.85
CA GLN A 201 -7.61 -9.26 -13.78
C GLN A 201 -6.84 -9.00 -15.08
N ARG A 202 -7.01 -7.83 -15.69
CA ARG A 202 -6.26 -7.44 -16.90
C ARG A 202 -4.75 -7.39 -16.65
N ALA A 203 -4.33 -6.79 -15.53
CA ALA A 203 -2.93 -6.64 -15.16
C ALA A 203 -2.25 -8.01 -14.94
N LEU A 204 -2.91 -8.90 -14.20
CA LEU A 204 -2.43 -10.25 -13.93
C LEU A 204 -2.42 -11.12 -15.20
N GLN A 205 -3.40 -10.96 -16.09
CA GLN A 205 -3.41 -11.63 -17.40
C GLN A 205 -2.24 -11.17 -18.27
N ALA A 206 -2.02 -9.86 -18.38
CA ALA A 206 -0.90 -9.32 -19.13
C ALA A 206 0.46 -9.72 -18.55
N ALA A 207 0.54 -9.92 -17.23
CA ALA A 207 1.72 -10.44 -16.55
C ALA A 207 1.86 -11.98 -16.60
N GLY A 208 0.94 -12.68 -17.28
CA GLY A 208 1.00 -14.12 -17.48
C GLY A 208 0.67 -14.93 -16.21
N PHE A 209 -0.21 -14.43 -15.34
CA PHE A 209 -0.69 -15.18 -14.16
C PHE A 209 -1.96 -15.99 -14.41
N PHE A 210 -2.59 -15.85 -15.58
CA PHE A 210 -3.64 -16.75 -16.03
C PHE A 210 -3.08 -17.70 -17.08
N ASP A 211 -3.63 -18.91 -17.15
CA ASP A 211 -3.34 -19.80 -18.27
C ASP A 211 -3.96 -19.20 -19.55
N ASP A 212 -3.21 -19.24 -20.64
CA ASP A 212 -3.79 -18.99 -21.96
C ASP A 212 -4.90 -20.04 -22.14
N ALA A 213 -6.14 -19.60 -22.29
CA ALA A 213 -7.23 -20.49 -22.63
C ALA A 213 -6.86 -21.20 -23.95
N ILE A 214 -6.66 -22.52 -23.88
CA ILE A 214 -6.47 -23.41 -25.03
C ILE A 214 -7.73 -23.38 -25.91
#